data_AF-A0A7J4NUC8-F1
#
_entry.id   AF-A0A7J4NUC8-F1
#
_cell.length_a   1.000
_cell.length_b   1.000
_cell.length_c   1.000
_cell.angle_alpha   90.00
_cell.angle_beta   90.00
_cell.angle_gamma   90.00
#
_symmetry.space_group_name_H-M   'P 1'
#
loop_
_entity.id
_entity.type
_entity.pdbx_description
1 polymer ?
#
loop_
_entity_poly.entity_id
_entity_poly.type
_entity_poly.pdbx_seq_one_letter_code
_entity_poly.pdbx_strand_id
1 'polypeptide(L)'
;MPVITLYYEDIETLIGTDKDTFIDRVPMIGADIERIEDDHIDIEFFPDRPDLYSPEGVARAMRGFLDIHTGLPGYNVKDSGIRITLDDGIKNIRPYLGCAVVRGLEFNDYSIESLMALQEDLHWGLGRDRKKVSIGIHDLRDIEPPFRYVAANPDFCFVPLDFEESMTMQEILENHPKGVKYAHLMEGFAKYPLILDAKDQVLSFPPIINGQLTRVSHETRDLFIDVTGMDQNVYTALNIVVTSLAERGGKIGTVTIENSINNSIKDSIENNIDNGTKNNIITPDLTPGHWSLGADEVRSLIGIDLTPQQIVEQLQRMRFGASVNEDGSIDVSSPAYRADILHTWDILEDISIGYGYDNIPLVIPKTVTVGKQHPISIMRN
;
A
#
# COMPACT_ATOMS: atom_id res chain seq x y z
N MET A 1 -7.50 12.93 7.30
CA MET A 1 -6.99 11.74 6.59
C MET A 1 -5.69 12.20 5.91
N PRO A 2 -4.92 11.36 5.21
CA PRO A 2 -3.71 11.83 4.55
C PRO A 2 -4.06 12.88 3.50
N VAL A 3 -3.41 14.03 3.59
CA VAL A 3 -3.50 15.10 2.59
C VAL A 3 -2.20 15.03 1.79
N ILE A 4 -2.34 14.87 0.48
CA ILE A 4 -1.22 14.65 -0.41
C ILE A 4 -1.03 15.90 -1.26
N THR A 5 0.19 16.39 -1.29
CA THR A 5 0.61 17.47 -2.18
C THR A 5 1.01 16.89 -3.54
N LEU A 6 0.36 17.36 -4.60
CA LEU A 6 0.59 16.94 -5.97
C LEU A 6 1.08 18.15 -6.78
N TYR A 7 2.37 18.19 -7.08
CA TYR A 7 2.96 19.22 -7.93
C TYR A 7 2.55 19.02 -9.39
N TYR A 8 2.14 20.09 -10.07
CA TYR A 8 1.60 20.00 -11.43
C TYR A 8 2.64 19.45 -12.42
N GLU A 9 3.89 19.90 -12.33
CA GLU A 9 4.99 19.46 -13.19
C GLU A 9 5.19 17.92 -13.16
N ASP A 10 5.10 17.32 -11.97
CA ASP A 10 5.27 15.88 -11.79
C ASP A 10 4.01 15.11 -12.19
N ILE A 11 2.82 15.54 -11.74
CA ILE A 11 1.57 14.79 -11.97
C ILE A 11 1.12 14.83 -13.44
N GLU A 12 1.30 15.95 -14.14
CA GLU A 12 1.01 16.06 -15.58
C GLU A 12 1.90 15.09 -16.38
N THR A 13 3.17 14.96 -15.99
CA THR A 13 4.12 14.02 -16.59
C THR A 13 3.73 12.57 -16.31
N LEU A 14 3.35 12.25 -15.07
CA LEU A 14 2.96 10.89 -14.68
C LEU A 14 1.64 10.46 -15.34
N ILE A 15 0.65 11.35 -15.44
CA ILE A 15 -0.66 11.03 -16.04
C ILE A 15 -0.60 11.09 -17.57
N GLY A 16 0.09 12.09 -18.13
CA GLY A 16 0.02 12.44 -19.54
C GLY A 16 -1.22 13.29 -19.89
N THR A 17 -1.66 14.15 -18.97
CA THR A 17 -2.80 15.09 -19.16
C THR A 17 -2.46 16.45 -18.56
N ASP A 18 -3.21 17.49 -18.92
CA ASP A 18 -3.03 18.84 -18.38
C ASP A 18 -3.67 19.01 -17.00
N LYS A 19 -3.18 20.00 -16.24
CA LYS A 19 -3.65 20.29 -14.88
C LYS A 19 -5.14 20.59 -14.79
N ASP A 20 -5.73 21.27 -15.78
CA ASP A 20 -7.13 21.70 -15.70
C ASP A 20 -8.05 20.48 -15.81
N THR A 21 -7.72 19.57 -16.75
CA THR A 21 -8.36 18.26 -16.86
C THR A 21 -8.19 17.44 -15.59
N PHE A 22 -7.00 17.42 -14.97
CA PHE A 22 -6.77 16.68 -13.73
C PHE A 22 -7.63 17.22 -12.57
N ILE A 23 -7.62 18.54 -12.34
CA ILE A 23 -8.35 19.21 -11.24
C ILE A 23 -9.86 18.98 -11.36
N ASP A 24 -10.43 19.06 -12.57
CA ASP A 24 -11.86 18.85 -12.79
C ASP A 24 -12.30 17.41 -12.51
N ARG A 25 -11.41 16.44 -12.76
CA ARG A 25 -11.76 15.02 -12.79
C ARG A 25 -11.38 14.26 -11.53
N VAL A 26 -10.35 14.69 -10.80
CA VAL A 26 -9.89 13.99 -9.59
C VAL A 26 -10.95 13.83 -8.48
N PRO A 27 -11.90 14.78 -8.26
CA PRO A 27 -12.92 14.57 -7.23
C PRO A 27 -13.86 13.39 -7.53
N MET A 28 -14.00 13.04 -8.82
CA MET A 28 -14.90 11.97 -9.25
C MET A 28 -14.42 10.58 -8.83
N ILE A 29 -13.19 10.42 -8.36
CA ILE A 29 -12.65 9.13 -7.85
C ILE A 29 -12.53 9.09 -6.32
N GLY A 30 -13.33 9.89 -5.61
CA GLY A 30 -13.38 9.89 -4.14
C GLY A 30 -12.26 10.70 -3.50
N ALA A 31 -12.10 11.94 -3.96
CA ALA A 31 -11.06 12.85 -3.52
C ALA A 31 -11.62 14.24 -3.20
N ASP A 32 -11.23 14.81 -2.07
CA ASP A 32 -11.62 16.15 -1.66
C ASP A 32 -10.43 17.11 -1.85
N ILE A 33 -10.66 18.19 -2.61
CA ILE A 33 -9.64 19.22 -2.86
C ILE A 33 -9.60 20.15 -1.65
N GLU A 34 -8.50 20.09 -0.89
CA GLU A 34 -8.28 20.96 0.27
C GLU A 34 -7.80 22.34 -0.16
N ARG A 35 -6.88 22.38 -1.13
CA ARG A 35 -6.23 23.62 -1.55
C ARG A 35 -5.70 23.54 -2.97
N ILE A 36 -5.85 24.63 -3.71
CA ILE A 36 -5.27 24.83 -5.05
C ILE A 36 -4.31 26.01 -4.96
N GLU A 37 -3.05 25.77 -5.29
CA GLU A 37 -2.00 26.78 -5.37
C GLU A 37 -1.52 26.92 -6.83
N ASP A 38 -0.58 27.82 -7.09
CA ASP A 38 -0.11 28.08 -8.46
C ASP A 38 0.70 26.90 -9.04
N ASP A 39 1.43 26.16 -8.20
CA ASP A 39 2.38 25.10 -8.56
C ASP A 39 1.98 23.69 -8.10
N HIS A 40 1.02 23.57 -7.17
CA HIS A 40 0.53 22.29 -6.65
C HIS A 40 -0.95 22.32 -6.25
N ILE A 41 -1.49 21.13 -6.01
CA ILE A 41 -2.80 20.91 -5.39
C ILE A 41 -2.67 19.96 -4.20
N ASP A 42 -3.36 20.26 -3.12
CA ASP A 42 -3.48 19.38 -1.95
C ASP A 42 -4.82 18.66 -1.97
N ILE A 43 -4.78 17.33 -1.88
CA ILE A 43 -5.96 16.48 -1.98
C ILE A 43 -6.02 15.52 -0.80
N GLU A 44 -7.18 15.45 -0.17
CA GLU A 44 -7.52 14.42 0.83
C GLU A 44 -8.20 13.24 0.13
N PHE A 45 -7.67 12.03 0.32
CA PHE A 45 -8.27 10.79 -0.19
C PHE A 45 -8.87 9.97 0.93
N PHE A 46 -9.90 9.16 0.59
CA PHE A 46 -10.52 8.30 1.58
C PHE A 46 -9.55 7.22 2.12
N PRO A 47 -9.69 6.82 3.40
CA PRO A 47 -8.65 6.04 4.07
C PRO A 47 -8.52 4.58 3.61
N ASP A 48 -9.54 4.07 2.93
CA ASP A 48 -9.65 2.72 2.38
C ASP A 48 -8.76 2.52 1.15
N ARG A 49 -8.35 3.60 0.47
CA ARG A 49 -7.49 3.58 -0.73
C ARG A 49 -6.06 4.06 -0.45
N PRO A 50 -5.27 3.35 0.36
CA PRO A 50 -3.89 3.73 0.67
C PRO A 50 -2.95 3.67 -0.56
N ASP A 51 -3.38 3.01 -1.65
CA ASP A 51 -2.67 3.07 -2.93
C ASP A 51 -2.71 4.47 -3.57
N LEU A 52 -3.59 5.36 -3.12
CA LEU A 52 -3.69 6.75 -3.57
C LEU A 52 -2.83 7.71 -2.75
N TYR A 53 -2.12 7.25 -1.71
CA TYR A 53 -1.26 8.07 -0.83
C TYR A 53 0.04 8.56 -1.49
N SER A 54 0.10 8.63 -2.81
CA SER A 54 1.23 9.17 -3.55
C SER A 54 0.85 9.67 -4.95
N PRO A 55 1.61 10.61 -5.54
CA PRO A 55 1.46 11.02 -6.94
C PRO A 55 1.41 9.86 -7.94
N GLU A 56 2.20 8.81 -7.73
CA GLU A 56 2.25 7.65 -8.63
C GLU A 56 0.95 6.84 -8.56
N GLY A 57 0.42 6.67 -7.35
CA GLY A 57 -0.86 6.04 -7.08
C GLY A 57 -2.03 6.78 -7.72
N VAL A 58 -2.10 8.09 -7.46
CA VAL A 58 -3.09 8.99 -8.06
C VAL A 58 -2.98 8.96 -9.58
N ALA A 59 -1.78 9.07 -10.13
CA ALA A 59 -1.58 9.06 -11.57
C ALA A 59 -2.05 7.75 -12.21
N ARG A 60 -1.76 6.59 -11.57
CA ARG A 60 -2.22 5.29 -12.02
C ARG A 60 -3.75 5.19 -12.08
N ALA A 61 -4.43 5.65 -11.04
CA ALA A 61 -5.88 5.68 -10.99
C ALA A 61 -6.46 6.63 -12.05
N MET A 62 -5.93 7.85 -12.15
CA MET A 62 -6.39 8.85 -13.11
C MET A 62 -6.19 8.44 -14.56
N ARG A 63 -5.07 7.79 -14.91
CA ARG A 63 -4.89 7.24 -16.26
C ARG A 63 -5.96 6.21 -16.62
N GLY A 64 -6.42 5.43 -15.65
CA GLY A 64 -7.57 4.55 -15.81
C GLY A 64 -8.84 5.35 -16.04
N PHE A 65 -9.15 6.24 -15.11
CA PHE A 65 -10.38 7.02 -15.06
C PHE A 65 -10.59 7.93 -16.28
N LEU A 66 -9.50 8.44 -16.86
CA LEU A 66 -9.48 9.25 -18.07
C LEU A 66 -9.39 8.42 -19.37
N ASP A 67 -9.50 7.09 -19.28
CA ASP A 67 -9.38 6.15 -20.40
C ASP A 67 -8.04 6.24 -21.18
N ILE A 68 -6.98 6.78 -20.56
CA ILE A 68 -5.64 6.88 -21.15
C ILE A 68 -5.01 5.49 -21.21
N HIS A 69 -5.00 4.79 -20.07
CA HIS A 69 -4.56 3.41 -19.94
C HIS A 69 -5.60 2.66 -19.10
N THR A 70 -6.35 1.76 -19.71
CA THR A 70 -7.38 0.97 -19.02
C THR A 70 -6.91 -0.45 -18.73
N GLY A 71 -7.67 -1.18 -17.94
CA GLY A 71 -7.40 -2.55 -17.56
C GLY A 71 -6.37 -2.70 -16.44
N LEU A 72 -6.14 -3.96 -16.06
CA LEU A 72 -5.21 -4.30 -14.99
C LEU A 72 -3.77 -3.85 -15.32
N PRO A 73 -3.11 -3.05 -14.48
CA PRO A 73 -1.70 -2.74 -14.65
C PRO A 73 -0.84 -4.00 -14.54
N GLY A 74 0.00 -4.26 -15.53
CA GLY A 74 0.93 -5.38 -15.53
C GLY A 74 2.29 -4.99 -14.94
N TYR A 75 2.72 -5.68 -13.89
CA TYR A 75 4.05 -5.50 -13.29
C TYR A 75 4.91 -6.74 -13.51
N ASN A 76 6.06 -6.56 -14.16
CA ASN A 76 7.00 -7.66 -14.37
C ASN A 76 7.90 -7.82 -13.14
N VAL A 77 7.66 -8.86 -12.35
CA VAL A 77 8.45 -9.19 -11.17
C VAL A 77 9.45 -10.28 -11.51
N LYS A 78 10.73 -10.05 -11.22
CA LYS A 78 11.81 -11.02 -11.49
C LYS A 78 12.46 -11.49 -10.19
N ASP A 79 13.08 -12.67 -10.20
CA ASP A 79 13.92 -13.08 -9.08
C ASP A 79 15.15 -12.16 -8.96
N SER A 80 15.36 -11.58 -7.78
CA SER A 80 16.54 -10.74 -7.51
C SER A 80 17.77 -11.54 -7.05
N GLY A 81 17.58 -12.80 -6.63
CA GLY A 81 18.59 -13.63 -5.98
C GLY A 81 18.88 -13.26 -4.52
N ILE A 82 18.27 -12.20 -3.99
CA ILE A 82 18.47 -11.75 -2.60
C ILE A 82 17.63 -12.60 -1.65
N ARG A 83 18.23 -12.91 -0.49
CA ARG A 83 17.59 -13.69 0.57
C ARG A 83 17.69 -12.97 1.91
N ILE A 84 16.69 -13.20 2.77
CA ILE A 84 16.67 -12.76 4.16
C ILE A 84 16.22 -13.90 5.06
N THR A 85 16.99 -14.18 6.12
CA THR A 85 16.65 -15.25 7.07
C THR A 85 15.95 -14.67 8.30
N LEU A 86 14.82 -15.26 8.72
CA LEU A 86 14.14 -14.92 9.97
C LEU A 86 14.65 -15.75 11.15
N ASP A 87 15.02 -15.07 12.23
CA ASP A 87 15.29 -15.69 13.53
C ASP A 87 13.99 -16.10 14.23
N ASP A 88 14.03 -17.22 14.97
CA ASP A 88 12.90 -17.69 15.76
C ASP A 88 12.53 -16.71 16.88
N GLY A 89 13.50 -15.91 17.37
CA GLY A 89 13.27 -14.89 18.38
C GLY A 89 12.32 -13.76 17.96
N ILE A 90 12.22 -13.48 16.66
CA ILE A 90 11.35 -12.43 16.11
C ILE A 90 9.87 -12.78 16.20
N LYS A 91 9.54 -14.07 16.22
CA LYS A 91 8.16 -14.59 16.13
C LYS A 91 7.23 -14.00 17.19
N ASN A 92 7.76 -13.77 18.38
CA ASN A 92 7.01 -13.24 19.52
C ASN A 92 7.09 -11.72 19.65
N ILE A 93 7.84 -11.04 18.78
CA ILE A 93 8.07 -9.60 18.83
C ILE A 93 7.36 -8.91 17.65
N ARG A 94 7.70 -9.30 16.42
CA ARG A 94 7.18 -8.68 15.18
C ARG A 94 7.30 -9.65 13.99
N PRO A 95 6.39 -10.64 13.88
CA PRO A 95 6.59 -11.86 13.09
C PRO A 95 6.45 -11.70 11.57
N TYR A 96 5.72 -10.70 11.07
CA TYR A 96 5.48 -10.56 9.64
C TYR A 96 6.59 -9.76 8.98
N LEU A 97 7.11 -10.29 7.86
CA LEU A 97 8.10 -9.63 7.02
C LEU A 97 7.68 -9.77 5.55
N GLY A 98 7.73 -8.65 4.83
CA GLY A 98 7.70 -8.60 3.38
C GLY A 98 8.89 -7.80 2.88
N CYS A 99 9.60 -8.32 1.89
CA CYS A 99 10.76 -7.64 1.31
C CYS A 99 10.65 -7.57 -0.21
N ALA A 100 11.24 -6.52 -0.79
CA ALA A 100 11.38 -6.41 -2.23
C ALA A 100 12.66 -5.68 -2.57
N VAL A 101 13.06 -5.80 -3.83
CA VAL A 101 14.13 -5.00 -4.43
C VAL A 101 13.51 -4.22 -5.59
N VAL A 102 13.84 -2.94 -5.73
CA VAL A 102 13.45 -2.17 -6.91
C VAL A 102 14.68 -1.53 -7.51
N ARG A 103 14.97 -1.83 -8.78
CA ARG A 103 16.22 -1.42 -9.45
C ARG A 103 16.00 -0.44 -10.58
N GLY A 104 17.05 0.35 -10.86
CA GLY A 104 17.10 1.25 -12.00
C GLY A 104 16.19 2.47 -11.88
N LEU A 105 16.02 2.98 -10.66
CA LEU A 105 15.28 4.21 -10.39
C LEU A 105 16.12 5.44 -10.73
N GLU A 106 15.44 6.56 -10.96
CA GLU A 106 16.06 7.88 -11.09
C GLU A 106 15.38 8.85 -10.12
N PHE A 107 16.11 9.27 -9.09
CA PHE A 107 15.55 10.13 -8.04
C PHE A 107 15.77 11.62 -8.34
N ASN A 108 14.70 12.39 -8.16
CA ASN A 108 14.70 13.85 -8.11
C ASN A 108 14.02 14.28 -6.80
N ASP A 109 13.92 15.59 -6.54
CA ASP A 109 13.32 16.10 -5.30
C ASP A 109 11.88 15.57 -5.11
N TYR A 110 11.05 15.67 -6.16
CA TYR A 110 9.66 15.20 -6.13
C TYR A 110 9.53 13.70 -5.83
N SER A 111 10.36 12.85 -6.44
CA SER A 111 10.26 11.40 -6.25
C SER A 111 10.81 10.93 -4.90
N ILE A 112 11.79 11.62 -4.32
CA ILE A 112 12.23 11.38 -2.94
C ILE A 112 11.14 11.82 -1.96
N GLU A 113 10.62 13.04 -2.12
CA GLU A 113 9.55 13.58 -1.29
C GLU A 113 8.32 12.67 -1.30
N SER A 114 7.85 12.29 -2.50
CA SER A 114 6.75 11.35 -2.70
C SER A 114 6.98 10.02 -1.97
N LEU A 115 8.16 9.43 -2.11
CA LEU A 115 8.47 8.14 -1.49
C LEU A 115 8.48 8.22 0.04
N MET A 116 9.01 9.31 0.61
CA MET A 116 9.02 9.52 2.06
C MET A 116 7.62 9.83 2.60
N ALA A 117 6.82 10.63 1.87
CA ALA A 117 5.44 10.92 2.21
C ALA A 117 4.58 9.64 2.22
N LEU A 118 4.64 8.84 1.14
CA LEU A 118 3.97 7.55 1.05
C LEU A 118 4.36 6.63 2.20
N GLN A 119 5.65 6.57 2.55
CA GLN A 119 6.13 5.78 3.69
C GLN A 119 5.45 6.22 5.00
N GLU A 120 5.47 7.51 5.33
CA GLU A 120 4.90 8.02 6.60
C GLU A 120 3.37 7.92 6.62
N ASP A 121 2.68 8.13 5.49
CA ASP A 121 1.23 7.96 5.38
C ASP A 121 0.79 6.50 5.55
N LEU A 122 1.53 5.55 4.97
CA LEU A 122 1.30 4.13 5.19
C LEU A 122 1.64 3.70 6.63
N HIS A 123 2.66 4.29 7.25
CA HIS A 123 2.95 4.07 8.68
C HIS A 123 1.80 4.53 9.56
N TRP A 124 1.22 5.70 9.26
CA TRP A 124 0.11 6.25 10.02
C TRP A 124 -1.20 5.48 9.79
N GLY A 125 -1.60 5.31 8.52
CA GLY A 125 -2.85 4.67 8.11
C GLY A 125 -2.85 3.15 8.32
N LEU A 126 -2.29 2.39 7.38
CA LEU A 126 -2.22 0.92 7.48
C LEU A 126 -1.44 0.45 8.70
N GLY A 127 -0.36 1.16 9.03
CA GLY A 127 0.53 0.83 10.13
C GLY A 127 -0.02 1.16 11.51
N ARG A 128 -1.09 1.95 11.64
CA ARG A 128 -1.60 2.47 12.92
C ARG A 128 -0.47 3.06 13.76
N ASP A 129 0.18 4.07 13.20
CA ASP A 129 1.39 4.71 13.72
C ASP A 129 2.50 3.67 13.99
N ARG A 130 2.84 2.92 12.94
CA ARG A 130 3.88 1.88 12.87
C ARG A 130 3.65 0.60 13.66
N LYS A 131 2.67 0.58 14.56
CA LYS A 131 2.35 -0.59 15.41
C LYS A 131 2.13 -1.86 14.59
N LYS A 132 1.33 -1.78 13.53
CA LYS A 132 0.98 -2.92 12.66
C LYS A 132 1.92 -3.12 11.49
N VAL A 133 2.40 -2.03 10.88
CA VAL A 133 3.23 -2.05 9.67
C VAL A 133 4.29 -0.95 9.79
N SER A 134 5.54 -1.29 9.53
CA SER A 134 6.66 -0.34 9.44
C SER A 134 7.46 -0.69 8.22
N ILE A 135 7.73 0.32 7.40
CA ILE A 135 8.41 0.21 6.11
C ILE A 135 9.81 0.80 6.29
N GLY A 136 10.84 0.00 5.99
CA GLY A 136 12.22 0.41 5.78
C GLY A 136 12.51 0.54 4.30
N ILE A 137 13.18 1.61 3.89
CA ILE A 137 13.61 1.86 2.52
C ILE A 137 15.11 2.11 2.59
N HIS A 138 15.87 1.27 1.90
CA HIS A 138 17.30 1.16 2.04
C HIS A 138 17.98 1.27 0.68
N ASP A 139 18.96 2.15 0.57
CA ASP A 139 19.88 2.13 -0.56
C ASP A 139 20.70 0.83 -0.56
N LEU A 140 20.71 0.12 -1.69
CA LEU A 140 21.45 -1.13 -1.85
C LEU A 140 22.96 -0.95 -2.07
N ARG A 141 23.45 0.27 -2.34
CA ARG A 141 24.86 0.51 -2.71
C ARG A 141 25.85 0.04 -1.65
N ASP A 142 25.54 0.28 -0.38
CA ASP A 142 26.49 0.12 0.73
C ASP A 142 26.15 -1.05 1.68
N ILE A 143 25.26 -1.96 1.27
CA ILE A 143 24.86 -3.14 2.05
C ILE A 143 25.01 -4.44 1.25
N GLU A 144 25.31 -5.54 1.94
CA GLU A 144 25.61 -6.83 1.30
C GLU A 144 24.65 -7.96 1.72
N PRO A 145 23.89 -8.56 0.79
CA PRO A 145 23.08 -9.75 1.08
C PRO A 145 23.97 -11.01 1.30
N PRO A 146 23.48 -12.07 1.97
CA PRO A 146 22.13 -12.24 2.49
C PRO A 146 21.87 -11.41 3.76
N PHE A 147 20.62 -10.99 3.92
CA PHE A 147 20.18 -10.23 5.09
C PHE A 147 19.69 -11.17 6.20
N ARG A 148 19.59 -10.66 7.43
CA ARG A 148 19.05 -11.39 8.58
C ARG A 148 18.13 -10.50 9.38
N TYR A 149 16.96 -11.02 9.75
CA TYR A 149 16.02 -10.37 10.64
C TYR A 149 16.02 -11.08 12.00
N VAL A 150 16.61 -10.44 13.01
CA VAL A 150 17.02 -11.08 14.27
C VAL A 150 16.44 -10.39 15.49
N ALA A 151 16.26 -11.14 16.59
CA ALA A 151 16.00 -10.57 17.90
C ALA A 151 17.32 -10.28 18.63
N ALA A 152 17.76 -9.01 18.57
CA ALA A 152 19.03 -8.52 19.10
C ALA A 152 18.92 -8.06 20.57
N ASN A 153 20.06 -8.03 21.28
CA ASN A 153 20.15 -7.45 22.63
C ASN A 153 20.06 -5.91 22.53
N PRO A 154 19.24 -5.22 23.33
CA PRO A 154 19.19 -3.75 23.43
C PRO A 154 20.54 -3.02 23.51
N ASP A 155 21.59 -3.68 24.00
CA ASP A 155 22.96 -3.15 24.06
C ASP A 155 23.68 -3.09 22.69
N PHE A 156 23.06 -3.59 21.61
CA PHE A 156 23.65 -3.55 20.27
C PHE A 156 23.75 -2.10 19.77
N CYS A 157 24.93 -1.72 19.26
CA CYS A 157 25.18 -0.35 18.82
C CYS A 157 25.19 -0.22 17.29
N PHE A 158 24.62 0.88 16.79
CA PHE A 158 24.80 1.32 15.41
C PHE A 158 24.58 2.83 15.31
N VAL A 159 24.88 3.41 14.14
CA VAL A 159 24.63 4.83 13.87
C VAL A 159 23.22 4.97 13.27
N PRO A 160 22.24 5.52 14.02
CA PRO A 160 20.89 5.72 13.50
C PRO A 160 20.87 6.85 12.46
N LEU A 161 19.84 6.85 11.61
CA LEU A 161 19.63 7.90 10.62
C LEU A 161 19.66 9.31 11.27
N ASP A 162 20.30 10.25 10.58
CA ASP A 162 20.50 11.65 10.99
C ASP A 162 21.41 11.87 12.22
N PHE A 163 22.16 10.84 12.63
CA PHE A 163 23.21 10.92 13.65
C PHE A 163 24.57 10.51 13.07
N GLU A 164 25.65 10.94 13.72
CA GLU A 164 27.04 10.59 13.35
C GLU A 164 27.68 9.59 14.33
N GLU A 165 27.18 9.54 15.57
CA GLU A 165 27.75 8.71 16.62
C GLU A 165 26.98 7.39 16.77
N SER A 166 27.72 6.34 17.13
CA SER A 166 27.14 5.02 17.40
C SER A 166 26.44 5.04 18.75
N MET A 167 25.20 4.54 18.79
CA MET A 167 24.35 4.49 19.98
C MET A 167 23.82 3.07 20.15
N THR A 168 23.68 2.61 21.39
CA THR A 168 22.93 1.39 21.70
C THR A 168 21.46 1.57 21.28
N MET A 169 20.77 0.46 20.97
CA MET A 169 19.32 0.53 20.70
C MET A 169 18.55 1.13 21.87
N GLN A 170 18.98 0.89 23.12
CA GLN A 170 18.37 1.51 24.28
C GLN A 170 18.58 3.03 24.32
N GLU A 171 19.80 3.53 24.08
CA GLU A 171 20.06 4.97 23.98
C GLU A 171 19.28 5.63 22.84
N ILE A 172 19.05 4.90 21.73
CA ILE A 172 18.20 5.36 20.64
C ILE A 172 16.77 5.56 21.15
N LEU A 173 16.20 4.59 21.86
CA LEU A 173 14.84 4.72 22.42
C LEU A 173 14.71 5.87 23.43
N GLU A 174 15.79 6.21 24.15
CA GLU A 174 15.79 7.25 25.18
C GLU A 174 16.09 8.66 24.65
N ASN A 175 16.88 8.79 23.58
CA ASN A 175 17.43 10.08 23.14
C ASN A 175 17.12 10.44 21.68
N HIS A 176 16.98 9.47 20.78
CA HIS A 176 16.73 9.75 19.36
C HIS A 176 15.28 10.24 19.17
N PRO A 177 14.98 11.31 18.41
CA PRO A 177 13.62 11.83 18.27
C PRO A 177 12.58 10.78 17.83
N LYS A 178 12.89 9.97 16.79
CA LYS A 178 12.03 8.84 16.39
C LYS A 178 12.03 7.70 17.42
N GLY A 179 13.14 7.50 18.14
CA GLY A 179 13.27 6.51 19.20
C GLY A 179 12.31 6.79 20.35
N VAL A 180 12.36 8.00 20.90
CA VAL A 180 11.47 8.46 21.97
C VAL A 180 10.00 8.40 21.54
N LYS A 181 9.69 8.83 20.31
CA LYS A 181 8.31 8.80 19.78
C LYS A 181 7.72 7.38 19.77
N TYR A 182 8.52 6.40 19.36
CA TYR A 182 8.06 5.02 19.11
C TYR A 182 8.50 3.99 20.16
N ALA A 183 9.17 4.41 21.24
CA ALA A 183 9.69 3.53 22.28
C ALA A 183 8.63 2.63 22.91
N HIS A 184 7.40 3.14 23.04
CA HIS A 184 6.25 2.42 23.57
C HIS A 184 5.93 1.12 22.79
N LEU A 185 6.34 1.01 21.52
CA LEU A 185 6.15 -0.21 20.71
C LEU A 185 7.08 -1.34 21.15
N MET A 186 8.20 -1.02 21.80
CA MET A 186 9.20 -1.97 22.28
C MET A 186 9.08 -2.27 23.79
N GLU A 187 8.13 -1.65 24.49
CA GLU A 187 7.90 -1.88 25.91
C GLU A 187 7.54 -3.34 26.21
N GLY A 188 8.16 -3.90 27.25
CA GLY A 188 7.92 -5.27 27.70
C GLY A 188 8.70 -6.36 26.94
N PHE A 189 9.45 -6.01 25.89
CA PHE A 189 10.32 -6.95 25.20
C PHE A 189 11.75 -6.93 25.76
N ALA A 190 12.32 -8.12 25.97
CA ALA A 190 13.71 -8.28 26.44
C ALA A 190 14.75 -8.19 25.29
N LYS A 191 14.29 -8.27 24.05
CA LYS A 191 15.10 -8.22 22.83
C LYS A 191 14.38 -7.36 21.80
N TYR A 192 15.13 -6.76 20.90
CA TYR A 192 14.61 -5.87 19.88
C TYR A 192 14.85 -6.41 18.47
N PRO A 193 13.90 -6.18 17.55
CA PRO A 193 14.03 -6.60 16.16
C PRO A 193 15.13 -5.78 15.45
N LEU A 194 15.99 -6.43 14.68
CA LEU A 194 17.07 -5.78 13.96
C LEU A 194 17.28 -6.45 12.61
N ILE A 195 17.44 -5.66 11.55
CA ILE A 195 17.78 -6.15 10.21
C ILE A 195 19.25 -5.84 9.93
N LEU A 196 20.00 -6.91 9.64
CA LEU A 196 21.44 -6.89 9.41
C LEU A 196 21.78 -7.42 8.02
N ASP A 197 22.91 -6.97 7.50
CA ASP A 197 23.53 -7.52 6.30
C ASP A 197 24.54 -8.64 6.61
N ALA A 198 25.22 -9.13 5.57
CA ALA A 198 26.24 -10.18 5.67
C ALA A 198 27.51 -9.73 6.42
N LYS A 199 27.73 -8.42 6.57
CA LYS A 199 28.85 -7.79 7.27
C LYS A 199 28.47 -7.28 8.67
N ASP A 200 27.31 -7.68 9.18
CA ASP A 200 26.74 -7.21 10.46
C ASP A 200 26.46 -5.69 10.48
N GLN A 201 26.29 -5.06 9.31
CA GLN A 201 25.87 -3.66 9.20
C GLN A 201 24.35 -3.57 9.37
N VAL A 202 23.88 -2.55 10.10
CA VAL A 202 22.45 -2.37 10.39
C VAL A 202 21.75 -1.67 9.23
N LEU A 203 20.73 -2.33 8.68
CA LEU A 203 19.77 -1.72 7.78
C LEU A 203 18.73 -0.93 8.59
N SER A 204 18.10 -1.57 9.57
CA SER A 204 17.05 -0.95 10.38
C SER A 204 16.90 -1.63 11.74
N PHE A 205 16.40 -0.84 12.69
CA PHE A 205 15.80 -1.28 13.95
C PHE A 205 14.28 -1.03 13.85
N PRO A 206 13.49 -1.99 13.31
CA PRO A 206 12.06 -1.80 13.16
C PRO A 206 11.34 -1.76 14.52
N PRO A 207 10.17 -1.13 14.64
CA PRO A 207 9.61 -0.12 13.75
C PRO A 207 10.17 1.30 14.02
N ILE A 208 11.36 1.41 14.62
CA ILE A 208 11.87 2.64 15.22
C ILE A 208 12.60 3.53 14.20
N ILE A 209 13.72 3.06 13.66
CA ILE A 209 14.63 3.88 12.84
C ILE A 209 15.48 3.04 11.89
N ASN A 210 15.89 3.62 10.77
CA ASN A 210 16.83 3.03 9.83
C ASN A 210 18.28 3.36 10.22
N GLY A 211 19.24 2.59 9.73
CA GLY A 211 20.66 2.90 9.83
C GLY A 211 21.07 4.00 8.85
N GLN A 212 21.99 4.88 9.27
CA GLN A 212 22.50 5.99 8.46
C GLN A 212 23.12 5.53 7.13
N LEU A 213 23.72 4.34 7.11
CA LEU A 213 24.39 3.75 5.93
C LEU A 213 23.45 3.55 4.73
N THR A 214 22.16 3.33 4.99
CA THR A 214 21.17 2.96 3.97
C THR A 214 20.32 4.13 3.49
N ARG A 215 20.73 5.37 3.82
CA ARG A 215 19.99 6.58 3.49
C ARG A 215 19.78 6.71 1.97
N VAL A 216 18.53 6.98 1.58
CA VAL A 216 18.18 7.29 0.20
C VAL A 216 18.63 8.71 -0.15
N SER A 217 19.23 8.87 -1.33
CA SER A 217 19.69 10.14 -1.90
C SER A 217 19.42 10.20 -3.41
N HIS A 218 19.75 11.31 -4.06
CA HIS A 218 19.61 11.44 -5.52
C HIS A 218 20.47 10.44 -6.31
N GLU A 219 21.56 9.98 -5.71
CA GLU A 219 22.46 8.99 -6.30
C GLU A 219 21.97 7.56 -6.11
N THR A 220 20.93 7.34 -5.29
CA THR A 220 20.32 6.02 -5.12
C THR A 220 19.71 5.56 -6.44
N ARG A 221 19.93 4.30 -6.80
CA ARG A 221 19.40 3.69 -8.03
C ARG A 221 18.65 2.40 -7.77
N ASP A 222 19.11 1.65 -6.77
CA ASP A 222 18.56 0.37 -6.40
C ASP A 222 18.18 0.43 -4.92
N LEU A 223 16.95 0.03 -4.62
CA LEU A 223 16.39 0.00 -3.28
C LEU A 223 16.17 -1.44 -2.81
N PHE A 224 16.48 -1.69 -1.55
CA PHE A 224 15.92 -2.79 -0.77
C PHE A 224 14.83 -2.22 0.13
N ILE A 225 13.67 -2.85 0.11
CA ILE A 225 12.51 -2.43 0.89
C ILE A 225 12.20 -3.57 1.83
N ASP A 226 12.13 -3.27 3.13
CA ASP A 226 11.56 -4.17 4.12
C ASP A 226 10.28 -3.59 4.68
N VAL A 227 9.32 -4.46 4.96
CA VAL A 227 8.09 -4.12 5.63
C VAL A 227 7.90 -5.13 6.75
N THR A 228 7.92 -4.66 7.99
CA THR A 228 7.77 -5.49 9.18
C THR A 228 6.46 -5.19 9.89
N GLY A 229 5.87 -6.17 10.54
CA GLY A 229 4.57 -5.97 11.16
C GLY A 229 4.06 -7.05 12.10
N MET A 230 2.84 -6.79 12.55
CA MET A 230 2.06 -7.66 13.43
C MET A 230 0.93 -8.40 12.70
N ASP A 231 0.64 -8.03 11.45
CA ASP A 231 -0.37 -8.67 10.62
C ASP A 231 -0.03 -8.59 9.12
N GLN A 232 -0.91 -9.15 8.29
CA GLN A 232 -0.71 -9.32 6.84
C GLN A 232 -0.72 -8.00 6.06
N ASN A 233 -1.10 -6.86 6.66
CA ASN A 233 -1.06 -5.56 5.97
C ASN A 233 0.36 -5.18 5.53
N VAL A 234 1.38 -5.86 6.09
CA VAL A 234 2.77 -5.84 5.62
C VAL A 234 2.87 -6.08 4.10
N TYR A 235 2.14 -7.08 3.57
CA TYR A 235 2.22 -7.43 2.15
C TYR A 235 1.53 -6.39 1.28
N THR A 236 0.38 -5.87 1.72
CA THR A 236 -0.33 -4.80 1.02
C THR A 236 0.50 -3.51 0.97
N ALA A 237 1.10 -3.11 2.09
CA ALA A 237 1.98 -1.95 2.12
C ALA A 237 3.22 -2.14 1.22
N LEU A 238 3.83 -3.32 1.23
CA LEU A 238 4.92 -3.65 0.31
C LEU A 238 4.48 -3.50 -1.15
N ASN A 239 3.32 -4.08 -1.50
CA ASN A 239 2.77 -4.02 -2.86
C ASN A 239 2.48 -2.58 -3.31
N ILE A 240 1.95 -1.72 -2.43
CA ILE A 240 1.74 -0.30 -2.72
C ILE A 240 3.05 0.41 -3.01
N VAL A 241 4.07 0.22 -2.16
CA VAL A 241 5.38 0.89 -2.34
C VAL A 241 6.06 0.44 -3.64
N VAL A 242 6.15 -0.88 -3.89
CA VAL A 242 6.86 -1.39 -5.08
C VAL A 242 6.16 -1.03 -6.39
N THR A 243 4.82 -1.00 -6.39
CA THR A 243 4.06 -0.61 -7.58
C THR A 243 4.15 0.88 -7.83
N SER A 244 4.17 1.72 -6.79
CA SER A 244 4.41 3.16 -6.92
C SER A 244 5.81 3.45 -7.49
N LEU A 245 6.83 2.76 -7.01
CA LEU A 245 8.18 2.87 -7.59
C LEU A 245 8.27 2.37 -9.04
N ALA A 246 7.46 1.37 -9.41
CA ALA A 246 7.39 0.88 -10.78
C ALA A 246 6.78 1.90 -11.75
N GLU A 247 5.87 2.78 -11.30
CA GLU A 247 5.37 3.90 -12.09
C GLU A 247 6.46 4.89 -12.48
N ARG A 248 7.54 4.96 -11.70
CA ARG A 248 8.76 5.74 -12.00
C ARG A 248 9.82 4.92 -12.74
N GLY A 249 9.43 3.82 -13.39
CA GLY A 249 10.33 2.96 -14.19
C GLY A 249 11.14 1.95 -13.40
N GLY A 250 10.92 1.84 -12.08
CA GLY A 250 11.57 0.86 -11.22
C GLY A 250 11.28 -0.58 -11.62
N LYS A 251 12.30 -1.43 -11.60
CA LYS A 251 12.18 -2.88 -11.92
C LYS A 251 12.07 -3.68 -10.63
N ILE A 252 10.91 -4.29 -10.41
CA ILE A 252 10.62 -5.04 -9.20
C ILE A 252 11.32 -6.41 -9.22
N GLY A 253 12.04 -6.69 -8.14
CA GLY A 253 12.72 -7.94 -7.86
C GLY A 253 12.16 -8.60 -6.59
N THR A 254 11.91 -9.91 -6.63
CA THR A 254 11.50 -10.66 -5.44
C THR A 254 12.66 -10.93 -4.49
N VAL A 255 12.36 -11.06 -3.21
CA VAL A 255 13.27 -11.49 -2.15
C VAL A 255 12.74 -12.79 -1.57
N THR A 256 13.65 -13.75 -1.36
CA THR A 256 13.31 -15.01 -0.65
C THR A 256 13.45 -14.80 0.86
N ILE A 257 12.35 -14.92 1.57
CA ILE A 257 12.28 -14.88 3.04
C ILE A 257 12.34 -16.31 3.56
N GLU A 258 13.45 -16.67 4.17
CA GLU A 258 13.70 -18.01 4.71
C GLU A 258 13.21 -18.13 6.16
N ASN A 259 12.75 -19.32 6.53
CA ASN A 259 12.29 -19.64 7.89
C ASN A 259 11.07 -18.85 8.37
N SER A 260 10.24 -18.34 7.46
CA SER A 260 9.01 -17.63 7.83
C SER A 260 7.96 -18.60 8.39
N ILE A 261 7.12 -18.10 9.30
CA ILE A 261 5.88 -18.79 9.68
C ILE A 261 4.91 -18.63 8.50
N ASN A 262 4.35 -19.74 8.03
CA ASN A 262 3.28 -19.72 7.04
C ASN A 262 2.05 -19.01 7.64
N ASN A 263 1.80 -17.77 7.22
CA ASN A 263 0.56 -17.05 7.48
C ASN A 263 -0.16 -16.69 6.16
N SER A 264 0.09 -17.45 5.08
CA SER A 264 -0.58 -17.22 3.79
C SER A 264 -2.09 -17.45 3.95
N ILE A 265 -2.91 -16.49 3.50
CA ILE A 265 -4.39 -16.57 3.51
C ILE A 265 -4.88 -17.74 2.63
N LYS A 266 -4.10 -18.12 1.60
CA LYS A 266 -4.52 -19.14 0.63
C LYS A 266 -4.44 -20.58 1.15
N ASP A 267 -3.57 -20.88 2.11
CA ASP A 267 -3.39 -22.26 2.58
C ASP A 267 -4.38 -22.68 3.68
N SER A 268 -5.01 -21.74 4.37
CA SER A 268 -5.98 -22.05 5.43
C SER A 268 -7.31 -22.64 4.94
N ILE A 269 -7.58 -22.61 3.63
CA ILE A 269 -8.84 -23.11 3.06
C ILE A 269 -8.67 -24.50 2.42
N GLU A 270 -7.49 -24.87 1.93
CA GLU A 270 -7.34 -26.13 1.17
C GLU A 270 -6.43 -27.19 1.79
N ASN A 271 -5.56 -26.87 2.76
CA ASN A 271 -4.66 -27.88 3.30
C ASN A 271 -4.64 -27.86 4.83
N ASN A 272 -4.94 -29.01 5.45
CA ASN A 272 -4.59 -29.32 6.83
C ASN A 272 -3.05 -29.25 6.99
N ILE A 273 -2.49 -28.04 7.05
CA ILE A 273 -1.06 -27.82 7.26
C ILE A 273 -0.82 -27.67 8.76
N ASP A 274 0.06 -28.54 9.24
CA ASP A 274 0.59 -28.55 10.60
C ASP A 274 1.18 -27.15 10.94
N ASN A 275 0.79 -26.58 12.09
CA ASN A 275 1.18 -25.26 12.59
C ASN A 275 2.68 -25.20 13.01
N GLY A 276 3.61 -25.69 12.18
CA GLY A 276 5.02 -25.84 12.53
C GLY A 276 6.02 -25.94 11.37
N THR A 277 5.59 -26.01 10.11
CA THR A 277 6.54 -26.14 8.98
C THR A 277 7.09 -24.77 8.57
N LYS A 278 8.39 -24.54 8.82
CA LYS A 278 9.13 -23.39 8.29
C LYS A 278 9.19 -23.49 6.78
N ASN A 279 8.62 -22.52 6.07
CA ASN A 279 8.66 -22.45 4.62
C ASN A 279 9.33 -21.15 4.16
N ASN A 280 9.83 -21.18 2.92
CA ASN A 280 10.30 -19.98 2.27
C ASN A 280 9.10 -19.23 1.68
N ILE A 281 9.04 -17.92 1.93
CA ILE A 281 8.06 -17.02 1.30
C ILE A 281 8.80 -16.17 0.28
N ILE A 282 8.19 -15.93 -0.88
CA ILE A 282 8.75 -15.06 -1.91
C ILE A 282 7.87 -13.81 -1.97
N THR A 283 8.47 -12.65 -1.80
CA THR A 283 7.76 -11.35 -1.83
C THR A 283 8.46 -10.38 -2.79
N PRO A 284 7.77 -9.39 -3.38
CA PRO A 284 6.33 -9.15 -3.28
C PRO A 284 5.52 -10.17 -4.10
N ASP A 285 4.30 -10.44 -3.67
CA ASP A 285 3.32 -11.19 -4.45
C ASP A 285 2.31 -10.19 -5.04
N LEU A 286 2.42 -9.97 -6.35
CA LEU A 286 1.53 -9.09 -7.12
C LEU A 286 0.45 -9.87 -7.87
N THR A 287 0.17 -11.12 -7.48
CA THR A 287 -0.91 -11.91 -8.05
C THR A 287 -2.26 -11.20 -7.81
N PRO A 288 -3.06 -10.95 -8.86
CA PRO A 288 -4.37 -10.32 -8.70
C PRO A 288 -5.34 -11.14 -7.84
N GLY A 289 -6.24 -10.45 -7.15
CA GLY A 289 -7.42 -11.08 -6.53
C GLY A 289 -8.44 -11.43 -7.59
N HIS A 290 -9.14 -12.56 -7.44
CA HIS A 290 -10.13 -13.03 -8.42
C HIS A 290 -11.55 -12.95 -7.84
N TRP A 291 -12.47 -12.46 -8.66
CA TRP A 291 -13.86 -12.23 -8.31
C TRP A 291 -14.76 -12.57 -9.50
N SER A 292 -16.01 -12.88 -9.23
CA SER A 292 -17.01 -13.08 -10.28
C SER A 292 -18.32 -12.42 -9.87
N LEU A 293 -18.97 -11.75 -10.82
CA LEU A 293 -20.28 -11.13 -10.62
C LEU A 293 -21.14 -11.20 -11.90
N GLY A 294 -22.46 -11.15 -11.71
CA GLY A 294 -23.43 -11.07 -12.81
C GLY A 294 -23.92 -9.64 -13.08
N ALA A 295 -24.35 -9.36 -14.31
CA ALA A 295 -24.96 -8.08 -14.67
C ALA A 295 -26.24 -7.78 -13.87
N ASP A 296 -26.95 -8.81 -13.41
CA ASP A 296 -28.14 -8.64 -12.55
C ASP A 296 -27.79 -8.09 -11.16
N GLU A 297 -26.58 -8.34 -10.64
CA GLU A 297 -26.13 -7.76 -9.36
C GLU A 297 -25.94 -6.25 -9.49
N VAL A 298 -25.32 -5.80 -10.59
CA VAL A 298 -25.17 -4.38 -10.96
C VAL A 298 -26.55 -3.71 -11.03
N ARG A 299 -27.49 -4.33 -11.75
CA ARG A 299 -28.86 -3.82 -11.88
C ARG A 299 -29.59 -3.77 -10.55
N SER A 300 -29.45 -4.80 -9.71
CA SER A 300 -30.16 -4.89 -8.44
C SER A 300 -29.63 -3.91 -7.39
N LEU A 301 -28.32 -3.68 -7.33
CA LEU A 301 -27.72 -2.85 -6.29
C LEU A 301 -27.64 -1.38 -6.70
N ILE A 302 -27.13 -1.10 -7.91
CA ILE A 302 -26.88 0.26 -8.40
C ILE A 302 -28.14 0.85 -9.05
N GLY A 303 -29.01 0.00 -9.62
CA GLY A 303 -30.23 0.44 -10.28
C GLY A 303 -30.06 0.87 -11.75
N ILE A 304 -28.92 0.53 -12.37
CA ILE A 304 -28.62 0.79 -13.77
C ILE A 304 -28.61 -0.49 -14.60
N ASP A 305 -29.04 -0.42 -15.85
CA ASP A 305 -29.05 -1.56 -16.76
C ASP A 305 -27.87 -1.48 -17.74
N LEU A 306 -26.76 -2.14 -17.38
CA LEU A 306 -25.57 -2.22 -18.21
C LEU A 306 -25.43 -3.62 -18.80
N THR A 307 -25.02 -3.69 -20.06
CA THR A 307 -24.59 -4.96 -20.67
C THR A 307 -23.28 -5.46 -20.02
N PRO A 308 -22.99 -6.78 -20.04
CA PRO A 308 -21.72 -7.30 -19.51
C PRO A 308 -20.48 -6.59 -20.07
N GLN A 309 -20.51 -6.22 -21.36
CA GLN A 309 -19.41 -5.50 -21.99
C GLN A 309 -19.24 -4.07 -21.44
N GLN A 310 -20.34 -3.35 -21.20
CA GLN A 310 -20.28 -2.01 -20.60
C GLN A 310 -19.78 -2.06 -19.15
N ILE A 311 -20.09 -3.13 -18.41
CA ILE A 311 -19.56 -3.35 -17.06
C ILE A 311 -18.04 -3.57 -17.12
N VAL A 312 -17.57 -4.40 -18.05
CA VAL A 312 -16.13 -4.61 -18.30
C VAL A 312 -15.43 -3.28 -18.58
N GLU A 313 -16.02 -2.41 -19.40
CA GLU A 313 -15.47 -1.07 -19.69
C GLU A 313 -15.33 -0.22 -18.42
N GLN A 314 -16.34 -0.19 -17.53
CA GLN A 314 -16.26 0.57 -16.28
C GLN A 314 -15.18 0.02 -15.35
N LEU A 315 -15.09 -1.31 -15.24
CA LEU A 315 -14.07 -1.98 -14.43
C LEU A 315 -12.65 -1.72 -14.94
N GLN A 316 -12.45 -1.78 -16.26
CA GLN A 316 -11.17 -1.48 -16.88
C GLN A 316 -10.77 -0.01 -16.67
N ARG A 317 -11.72 0.92 -16.73
CA ARG A 317 -11.52 2.33 -16.36
C ARG A 317 -11.05 2.47 -14.90
N MET A 318 -11.58 1.64 -14.00
CA MET A 318 -11.13 1.58 -12.59
C MET A 318 -9.90 0.68 -12.34
N ARG A 319 -9.13 0.36 -13.40
CA ARG A 319 -7.89 -0.44 -13.36
C ARG A 319 -8.04 -1.91 -12.92
N PHE A 320 -9.24 -2.48 -13.03
CA PHE A 320 -9.43 -3.93 -12.90
C PHE A 320 -9.11 -4.64 -14.21
N GLY A 321 -8.73 -5.91 -14.11
CA GLY A 321 -8.85 -6.85 -15.22
C GLY A 321 -10.29 -7.33 -15.26
N ALA A 322 -10.92 -7.35 -16.42
CA ALA A 322 -12.29 -7.86 -16.54
C ALA A 322 -12.54 -8.48 -17.91
N SER A 323 -13.31 -9.57 -17.93
CA SER A 323 -13.74 -10.25 -19.15
C SER A 323 -15.10 -10.92 -18.98
N VAL A 324 -15.84 -11.05 -20.08
CA VAL A 324 -17.13 -11.75 -20.10
C VAL A 324 -16.90 -13.23 -20.41
N ASN A 325 -17.48 -14.10 -19.59
CA ASN A 325 -17.48 -15.55 -19.77
C ASN A 325 -18.58 -16.00 -20.75
N GLU A 326 -18.50 -17.25 -21.22
CA GLU A 326 -19.48 -17.81 -22.18
C GLU A 326 -20.91 -17.86 -21.62
N ASP A 327 -21.06 -18.00 -20.30
CA ASP A 327 -22.34 -18.01 -19.60
C ASP A 327 -22.91 -16.61 -19.32
N GLY A 328 -22.19 -15.55 -19.69
CA GLY A 328 -22.54 -14.15 -19.46
C GLY A 328 -22.12 -13.59 -18.11
N SER A 329 -21.48 -14.38 -17.25
CA SER A 329 -20.85 -13.88 -16.02
C SER A 329 -19.60 -13.04 -16.34
N ILE A 330 -19.19 -12.19 -15.41
CA ILE A 330 -18.03 -11.33 -15.55
C ILE A 330 -16.96 -11.81 -14.57
N ASP A 331 -15.81 -12.21 -15.11
CA ASP A 331 -14.60 -12.49 -14.33
C ASP A 331 -13.84 -11.19 -14.10
N VAL A 332 -13.43 -10.94 -12.86
CA VAL A 332 -12.79 -9.70 -12.44
C VAL A 332 -11.51 -9.99 -11.67
N SER A 333 -10.43 -9.32 -12.05
CA SER A 333 -9.13 -9.37 -11.42
C SER A 333 -8.82 -8.03 -10.75
N SER A 334 -8.76 -8.00 -9.42
CA SER A 334 -8.39 -6.82 -8.64
C SER A 334 -6.87 -6.73 -8.47
N PRO A 335 -6.26 -5.55 -8.63
CA PRO A 335 -4.82 -5.41 -8.47
C PRO A 335 -4.38 -5.61 -7.00
N ALA A 336 -3.19 -6.20 -6.81
CA ALA A 336 -2.67 -6.58 -5.50
C ALA A 336 -2.29 -5.40 -4.57
N TYR A 337 -2.36 -4.16 -5.06
CA TYR A 337 -2.14 -2.94 -4.28
C TYR A 337 -3.45 -2.35 -3.69
N ARG A 338 -4.63 -2.82 -4.13
CA ARG A 338 -5.92 -2.41 -3.58
C ARG A 338 -6.21 -3.18 -2.28
N ALA A 339 -6.27 -2.47 -1.17
CA ALA A 339 -6.47 -3.04 0.17
C ALA A 339 -7.96 -3.22 0.53
N ASP A 340 -8.80 -2.47 -0.16
CA ASP A 340 -10.22 -2.23 0.11
C ASP A 340 -11.16 -3.25 -0.54
N ILE A 341 -10.71 -3.98 -1.56
CA ILE A 341 -11.56 -4.98 -2.23
C ILE A 341 -11.64 -6.25 -1.36
N LEU A 342 -12.73 -6.36 -0.60
CA LEU A 342 -13.01 -7.45 0.33
C LEU A 342 -14.30 -8.21 -0.02
N HIS A 343 -15.17 -7.60 -0.82
CA HIS A 343 -16.44 -8.14 -1.28
C HIS A 343 -16.74 -7.69 -2.72
N THR A 344 -17.66 -8.37 -3.40
CA THR A 344 -18.15 -7.92 -4.71
C THR A 344 -18.84 -6.55 -4.65
N TRP A 345 -19.20 -6.05 -3.47
CA TRP A 345 -19.84 -4.75 -3.31
C TRP A 345 -18.86 -3.59 -3.55
N ASP A 346 -17.60 -3.78 -3.18
CA ASP A 346 -16.53 -2.80 -3.43
C ASP A 346 -16.28 -2.68 -4.96
N ILE A 347 -16.47 -3.79 -5.69
CA ILE A 347 -16.41 -3.80 -7.15
C ILE A 347 -17.62 -3.09 -7.77
N LEU A 348 -18.80 -3.23 -7.18
CA LEU A 348 -20.02 -2.54 -7.62
C LEU A 348 -19.94 -1.01 -7.36
N GLU A 349 -19.29 -0.60 -6.28
CA GLU A 349 -18.94 0.80 -6.03
C GLU A 349 -18.05 1.34 -7.15
N ASP A 350 -16.96 0.64 -7.49
CA ASP A 350 -16.07 1.06 -8.57
C ASP A 350 -16.76 1.09 -9.95
N ILE A 351 -17.68 0.15 -10.23
CA ILE A 351 -18.51 0.23 -11.45
C ILE A 351 -19.33 1.53 -11.44
N SER A 352 -19.86 1.94 -10.29
CA SER A 352 -20.63 3.18 -10.16
C SER A 352 -19.75 4.42 -10.37
N ILE A 353 -18.54 4.42 -9.80
CA ILE A 353 -17.56 5.49 -10.00
C ILE A 353 -17.16 5.59 -11.47
N GLY A 354 -16.79 4.45 -12.09
CA GLY A 354 -16.42 4.38 -13.50
C GLY A 354 -17.55 4.84 -14.42
N TYR A 355 -18.80 4.50 -14.11
CA TYR A 355 -19.99 4.96 -14.83
C TYR A 355 -20.26 6.46 -14.61
N GLY A 356 -19.91 6.98 -13.44
CA GLY A 356 -20.17 8.34 -12.98
C GLY A 356 -21.52 8.45 -12.27
N TYR A 357 -21.52 8.86 -11.01
CA TYR A 357 -22.74 8.99 -10.21
C TYR A 357 -23.78 9.93 -10.83
N ASP A 358 -23.35 10.99 -11.51
CA ASP A 358 -24.24 11.93 -12.19
C ASP A 358 -25.06 11.30 -13.33
N ASN A 359 -24.62 10.15 -13.84
CA ASN A 359 -25.34 9.42 -14.88
C ASN A 359 -26.39 8.45 -14.31
N ILE A 360 -26.42 8.23 -12.99
CA ILE A 360 -27.38 7.33 -12.34
C ILE A 360 -28.74 8.03 -12.20
N PRO A 361 -29.83 7.49 -12.77
CA PRO A 361 -31.13 8.13 -12.74
C PRO A 361 -31.71 8.16 -11.31
N LEU A 362 -32.14 9.35 -10.89
CA LEU A 362 -32.82 9.52 -9.59
C LEU A 362 -34.20 8.86 -9.63
N VAL A 363 -34.44 7.93 -8.70
CA VAL A 363 -35.71 7.22 -8.53
C VAL A 363 -36.25 7.39 -7.12
N ILE A 364 -37.57 7.64 -7.04
CA ILE A 364 -38.26 7.70 -5.74
C ILE A 364 -38.51 6.26 -5.26
N PRO A 365 -38.16 5.92 -4.01
CA PRO A 365 -38.49 4.62 -3.44
C PRO A 365 -40.00 4.34 -3.50
N LYS A 366 -40.39 3.15 -3.94
CA LYS A 366 -41.81 2.75 -4.07
C LYS A 366 -42.49 2.47 -2.73
N THR A 367 -41.76 2.58 -1.61
CA THR A 367 -42.26 2.29 -0.27
C THR A 367 -42.96 3.53 0.30
N VAL A 368 -44.29 3.46 0.43
CA VAL A 368 -45.07 4.49 1.12
C VAL A 368 -45.10 4.19 2.61
N THR A 369 -44.66 5.14 3.43
CA THR A 369 -44.74 5.05 4.89
C THR A 369 -45.41 6.30 5.46
N VAL A 370 -46.11 6.14 6.59
CA VAL A 370 -46.67 7.27 7.34
C VAL A 370 -45.73 7.58 8.50
N GLY A 371 -45.07 8.73 8.45
CA GLY A 371 -44.24 9.21 9.55
C GLY A 371 -45.07 9.56 10.77
N LYS A 372 -44.53 9.30 11.97
CA LYS A 372 -45.11 9.76 13.25
C LYS A 372 -44.05 10.52 14.04
N GLN A 373 -44.45 11.63 14.65
CA GLN A 373 -43.58 12.38 15.56
C GLN A 373 -43.21 11.51 16.77
N HIS A 374 -41.94 11.58 17.17
CA HIS A 374 -41.48 10.93 18.39
C HIS A 374 -42.23 11.51 19.60
N PRO A 375 -42.70 10.69 20.57
CA PRO A 375 -43.50 11.17 21.70
C PRO A 375 -42.88 12.33 22.50
N ILE A 376 -41.55 12.35 22.66
CA ILE A 376 -40.83 13.44 23.35
C ILE A 376 -40.98 14.77 22.62
N SER A 377 -41.00 14.77 21.28
CA SER A 377 -41.17 16.00 20.50
C SER A 377 -42.57 16.59 20.64
N ILE A 378 -43.58 15.73 20.86
CA ILE A 378 -44.95 16.16 21.15
C ILE A 378 -45.04 16.79 22.54
N MET A 379 -44.29 16.29 23.53
CA MET A 379 -44.30 16.81 24.90
C MET A 379 -43.55 18.15 25.08
N ARG A 380 -42.72 18.54 24.11
CA ARG A 380 -41.94 19.80 24.15
C ARG A 380 -42.69 21.00 23.57
N ASN A 381 -43.77 20.76 22.81
CA ASN A 381 -44.73 21.77 22.35
C ASN A 381 -45.91 21.85 23.31
#